data_AF-A0A0F9B3R8-F1
#
_entry.id   AF-A0A0F9B3R8-F1
#
_cell.length_a   1.000
_cell.length_b   1.000
_cell.length_c   1.000
_cell.angle_alpha   90.00
_cell.angle_beta   90.00
_cell.angle_gamma   90.00
#
_symmetry.space_group_name_H-M   'P 1'
#
loop_
_entity.id
_entity.type
_entity.pdbx_description
1 polymer ?
#
loop_
_entity_poly.entity_id
_entity_poly.type
_entity_poly.pdbx_seq_one_letter_code
_entity_poly.pdbx_strand_id
1 'polypeptide(L)'
;LDAGTFADIVSYTDSNQAGQYYEIAKKMLYQALLISPKAGTAKSILSMYVRHYQADKQQFNDQLAAAKEKFNEFLAKYPEFLGEMSYNRACIAGLENDVEEAIKYLKLSEQTGYLPSKEQVINDQDFRSISARMEFQLFLSMIDE
;
A
#
# COMPACT_ATOMS: atom_id res chain seq x y z
N LEU A 1 4.25 -13.07 13.45
CA LEU A 1 3.36 -11.90 13.61
C LEU A 1 3.24 -11.27 12.24
N ASP A 2 2.13 -11.52 11.55
CA ASP A 2 1.90 -10.90 10.25
C ASP A 2 1.59 -9.40 10.43
N ALA A 3 1.76 -8.64 9.36
CA ALA A 3 1.44 -7.22 9.37
C ALA A 3 -0.06 -6.95 9.56
N GLY A 4 -0.94 -7.95 9.38
CA GLY A 4 -2.38 -7.90 9.62
C GLY A 4 -2.71 -7.63 11.08
N THR A 5 -2.09 -8.41 11.97
CA THR A 5 -2.34 -8.38 13.42
C THR A 5 -1.93 -7.04 14.05
N PHE A 6 -0.98 -6.32 13.45
CA PHE A 6 -0.51 -5.03 13.98
C PHE A 6 -1.48 -3.87 13.71
N ALA A 7 -2.34 -3.97 12.70
CA ALA A 7 -3.26 -2.89 12.31
C ALA A 7 -4.53 -2.86 13.16
N ASP A 8 -5.04 -4.02 13.58
CA ASP A 8 -6.22 -4.13 14.43
C ASP A 8 -5.99 -3.58 15.86
N ILE A 9 -4.73 -3.51 16.29
CA ILE A 9 -4.33 -3.00 17.61
C ILE A 9 -4.38 -1.45 17.68
N VAL A 10 -4.38 -0.74 16.54
CA VAL A 10 -4.18 0.72 16.48
C VAL A 10 -5.50 1.50 16.39
N SER A 11 -6.66 0.85 16.53
CA SER A 11 -7.97 1.52 16.45
C SER A 11 -8.27 2.52 17.59
N TYR A 12 -7.34 2.76 18.51
CA TYR A 12 -7.52 3.75 19.58
C TYR A 12 -6.20 4.47 19.91
N THR A 13 -5.84 5.47 19.12
CA THR A 13 -4.87 6.49 19.56
C THR A 13 -5.62 7.65 20.19
N ASP A 14 -5.86 7.53 21.49
CA ASP A 14 -5.41 8.53 22.44
C ASP A 14 -5.21 7.85 23.80
N SER A 15 -3.99 7.91 24.33
CA SER A 15 -3.54 7.56 25.70
C SER A 15 -3.13 6.13 26.11
N ASN A 16 -3.15 5.10 25.26
CA ASN A 16 -2.70 3.75 25.68
C ASN A 16 -1.31 3.34 25.15
N GLN A 17 -0.68 2.35 25.80
CA GLN A 17 0.64 1.83 25.46
C GLN A 17 0.76 1.34 24.00
N ALA A 18 -0.35 0.93 23.36
CA ALA A 18 -0.34 0.44 22.00
C ALA A 18 0.06 1.52 20.98
N GLY A 19 -0.42 2.76 21.15
CA GLY A 19 0.01 3.89 20.32
C GLY A 19 1.51 4.18 20.44
N GLN A 20 2.09 4.02 21.63
CA GLN A 20 3.54 4.19 21.83
C GLN A 20 4.35 3.10 21.13
N TYR A 21 3.93 1.83 21.28
CA TYR A 21 4.60 0.72 20.58
C TYR A 21 4.48 0.81 19.07
N TYR A 22 3.36 1.31 18.56
CA TYR A 22 3.17 1.59 17.15
C TYR A 22 4.21 2.61 16.63
N GLU A 23 4.36 3.75 17.32
CA GLU A 23 5.35 4.76 16.94
C GLU A 23 6.79 4.24 17.00
N ILE A 24 7.09 3.38 17.97
CA ILE A 24 8.39 2.68 18.06
C ILE A 24 8.58 1.74 16.87
N ALA A 25 7.59 0.89 16.57
CA ALA A 25 7.66 -0.06 15.46
C ALA A 25 7.86 0.67 14.11
N LYS A 26 7.13 1.76 13.88
CA LYS A 26 7.29 2.63 12.71
C LYS A 26 8.72 3.15 12.60
N LYS A 27 9.29 3.70 13.68
CA LYS A 27 10.69 4.18 13.70
C LYS A 27 11.69 3.07 13.41
N MET A 28 11.51 1.89 14.00
CA MET A 28 12.38 0.73 13.77
C MET A 28 12.31 0.24 12.32
N LEU A 29 11.13 0.23 11.69
CA LEU A 29 10.98 -0.12 10.28
C LEU A 29 11.71 0.86 9.36
N TYR A 30 11.60 2.17 9.61
CA TYR A 30 12.36 3.17 8.86
C TYR A 30 13.87 3.01 9.06
N GLN A 31 14.35 2.75 10.28
CA GLN A 31 15.76 2.47 10.55
C GLN A 31 16.24 1.21 9.84
N ALA A 32 15.44 0.14 9.86
CA ALA A 32 15.76 -1.09 9.14
C ALA A 32 15.88 -0.84 7.63
N LEU A 33 14.97 -0.04 7.06
CA LEU A 33 15.01 0.33 5.65
C LEU A 33 16.26 1.14 5.26
N LEU A 34 16.74 2.01 6.16
CA LEU A 34 17.97 2.77 5.97
C LEU A 34 19.23 1.89 5.98
N ILE A 35 19.28 0.89 6.87
CA ILE A 35 20.44 0.01 7.03
C ILE A 35 20.48 -1.06 5.93
N SER A 36 19.34 -1.66 5.63
CA SER A 36 19.19 -2.74 4.66
C SER A 36 17.92 -2.50 3.84
N PRO A 37 18.03 -1.79 2.70
CA PRO A 37 16.93 -1.57 1.79
C PRO A 37 16.33 -2.89 1.34
N LYS A 38 15.03 -3.09 1.63
CA LYS A 38 14.27 -4.27 1.24
C LYS A 38 12.86 -3.86 0.89
N ALA A 39 12.36 -4.34 -0.25
CA ALA A 39 10.98 -4.12 -0.67
C ALA A 39 9.97 -4.57 0.40
N GLY A 40 10.16 -5.74 1.02
CA GLY A 40 9.28 -6.21 2.09
C GLY A 40 9.12 -5.25 3.29
N THR A 41 10.21 -4.56 3.67
CA THR A 41 10.16 -3.54 4.74
C THR A 41 9.43 -2.29 4.27
N ALA A 42 9.71 -1.81 3.05
CA ALA A 42 9.02 -0.67 2.47
C ALA A 42 7.51 -0.94 2.29
N LYS A 43 7.13 -2.15 1.84
CA LYS A 43 5.73 -2.60 1.76
C LYS A 43 5.04 -2.54 3.10
N SER A 44 5.67 -3.08 4.14
CA SER A 44 5.10 -3.09 5.50
C SER A 44 4.79 -1.67 6.00
N ILE A 45 5.70 -0.72 5.74
CA ILE A 45 5.49 0.69 6.07
C ILE A 45 4.29 1.24 5.29
N LEU A 46 4.24 1.01 3.98
CA LEU A 46 3.19 1.55 3.10
C LEU A 46 1.80 0.99 3.45
N SER A 47 1.69 -0.33 3.65
CA SER A 47 0.44 -1.00 4.07
C SER A 47 -0.08 -0.51 5.42
N MET A 48 0.79 -0.01 6.30
CA MET A 48 0.39 0.57 7.57
C MET A 48 -0.35 1.90 7.36
N TYR A 49 0.20 2.79 6.52
CA TYR A 49 -0.45 4.07 6.20
C TYR A 49 -1.72 3.90 5.38
N VAL A 50 -1.76 2.95 4.45
CA VAL A 50 -2.96 2.58 3.70
C VAL A 50 -4.11 2.23 4.66
N ARG A 51 -3.85 1.39 5.66
CA ARG A 51 -4.90 0.98 6.61
C ARG A 51 -5.40 2.12 7.49
N HIS A 52 -4.54 3.06 7.87
CA HIS A 52 -5.00 4.26 8.57
C HIS A 52 -5.87 5.15 7.69
N TYR A 53 -5.46 5.36 6.44
CA TYR A 53 -6.26 6.09 5.46
C TYR A 53 -7.64 5.44 5.23
N GLN A 54 -7.71 4.11 5.21
CA GLN A 54 -8.98 3.39 5.11
C GLN A 54 -9.88 3.56 6.33
N ALA A 55 -9.29 3.64 7.53
CA ALA A 55 -10.04 3.81 8.77
C ALA A 55 -10.63 5.23 8.88
N ASP A 56 -9.86 6.25 8.53
CA ASP A 56 -10.33 7.64 8.47
C ASP A 56 -9.55 8.43 7.40
N LYS A 57 -10.16 8.58 6.22
CA LYS A 57 -9.53 9.26 5.08
C LYS A 57 -9.16 10.70 5.42
N GLN A 58 -9.99 11.41 6.18
CA GLN A 58 -9.78 12.84 6.46
C GLN A 58 -8.65 13.03 7.47
N GLN A 59 -8.61 12.20 8.52
CA GLN A 59 -7.58 12.27 9.55
C GLN A 59 -6.19 11.89 9.02
N PHE A 60 -6.12 10.91 8.11
CA PHE A 60 -4.86 10.30 7.70
C PHE A 60 -4.38 10.67 6.29
N ASN A 61 -5.06 11.58 5.59
CA ASN A 61 -4.69 12.03 4.25
C ASN A 61 -3.24 12.50 4.17
N ASP A 62 -2.84 13.41 5.06
CA ASP A 62 -1.49 13.99 5.07
C ASP A 62 -0.42 12.94 5.39
N GLN A 63 -0.77 11.95 6.23
CA GLN A 63 0.14 10.87 6.58
C GLN A 63 0.37 9.91 5.40
N LEU A 64 -0.69 9.60 4.65
CA LEU A 64 -0.58 8.82 3.42
C LEU A 64 0.25 9.57 2.37
N ALA A 65 0.02 10.88 2.19
CA ALA A 65 0.80 11.71 1.28
C ALA A 65 2.30 11.72 1.62
N ALA A 66 2.64 11.93 2.90
CA ALA A 66 4.03 11.88 3.36
C ALA A 66 4.66 10.49 3.19
N ALA A 67 3.89 9.41 3.40
CA ALA A 67 4.36 8.05 3.15
C ALA A 67 4.63 7.79 1.66
N LYS A 68 3.76 8.30 0.77
CA LYS A 68 3.96 8.23 -0.69
C LYS A 68 5.24 8.95 -1.12
N GLU A 69 5.51 10.13 -0.57
CA GLU A 69 6.72 10.90 -0.87
C GLU A 69 7.98 10.11 -0.50
N LYS A 70 8.09 9.64 0.75
CA LYS A 70 9.21 8.79 1.19
C LYS A 70 9.35 7.53 0.37
N PHE A 71 8.23 6.99 -0.09
CA PHE A 71 8.23 5.80 -0.93
C PHE A 71 8.71 6.10 -2.35
N ASN A 72 8.35 7.25 -2.91
CA ASN A 72 8.90 7.73 -4.19
C ASN A 72 10.41 7.97 -4.07
N GLU A 73 10.89 8.57 -2.99
CA GLU A 73 12.33 8.74 -2.71
C GLU A 73 13.05 7.38 -2.63
N PHE A 74 12.45 6.41 -1.93
CA PHE A 74 12.98 5.06 -1.85
C PHE A 74 13.13 4.41 -3.23
N LEU A 75 12.08 4.46 -4.07
CA LEU A 75 12.12 3.90 -5.41
C LEU A 75 13.02 4.67 -6.38
N ALA A 76 13.22 5.97 -6.18
CA ALA A 76 14.20 6.74 -6.94
C ALA A 76 15.63 6.25 -6.65
N LYS A 77 15.88 5.79 -5.41
CA LYS A 77 17.18 5.25 -4.99
C LYS A 77 17.35 3.75 -5.29
N TYR A 78 16.26 2.98 -5.23
CA TYR A 78 16.24 1.53 -5.42
C TYR A 78 15.18 1.12 -6.44
N PRO A 79 15.35 1.49 -7.73
CA PRO A 79 14.36 1.26 -8.78
C PRO A 79 14.11 -0.23 -9.05
N GLU A 80 15.03 -1.12 -8.66
CA GLU A 80 14.88 -2.57 -8.76
C GLU A 80 13.66 -3.11 -7.98
N PHE A 81 13.22 -2.39 -6.94
CA PHE A 81 12.04 -2.76 -6.16
C PHE A 81 10.72 -2.27 -6.74
N LEU A 82 10.74 -1.54 -7.85
CA LEU A 82 9.54 -0.94 -8.45
C LEU A 82 8.52 -2.01 -8.84
N GLY A 83 8.94 -3.10 -9.48
CA GLY A 83 8.05 -4.21 -9.84
C GLY A 83 7.43 -4.83 -8.60
N GLU A 84 8.27 -5.18 -7.63
CA GLU A 84 7.85 -5.80 -6.38
C GLU A 84 6.84 -4.95 -5.58
N MET A 85 6.86 -3.63 -5.74
CA MET A 85 6.03 -2.70 -4.99
C MET A 85 4.88 -2.08 -5.79
N SER A 86 4.78 -2.41 -7.07
CA SER A 86 3.78 -1.84 -7.97
C SER A 86 2.35 -2.13 -7.52
N TYR A 87 2.04 -3.34 -7.02
CA TYR A 87 0.71 -3.63 -6.47
C TYR A 87 0.29 -2.67 -5.34
N ASN A 88 1.17 -2.40 -4.37
CA ASN A 88 0.85 -1.45 -3.29
C ASN A 88 0.68 -0.01 -3.81
N ARG A 89 1.34 0.38 -4.91
CA ARG A 89 1.08 1.67 -5.55
C ARG A 89 -0.29 1.70 -6.22
N ALA A 90 -0.69 0.61 -6.85
CA ALA A 90 -2.03 0.49 -7.40
C ALA A 90 -3.11 0.64 -6.31
N CYS A 91 -2.94 -0.04 -5.18
CA CYS A 91 -3.83 0.06 -4.02
C CYS A 91 -4.06 1.51 -3.58
N ILE A 92 -2.98 2.29 -3.46
CA ILE A 92 -3.05 3.71 -3.08
C ILE A 92 -3.84 4.52 -4.11
N ALA A 93 -3.55 4.33 -5.39
CA ALA A 93 -4.29 5.01 -6.46
C ALA A 93 -5.79 4.63 -6.45
N GLY A 94 -6.11 3.36 -6.17
CA GLY A 94 -7.48 2.89 -5.98
C GLY A 94 -8.21 3.64 -4.86
N LEU A 95 -7.56 3.81 -3.71
CA LEU A 95 -8.09 4.53 -2.55
C LEU A 95 -8.32 6.02 -2.80
N GLU A 96 -7.47 6.61 -3.64
CA GLU A 96 -7.53 7.99 -4.12
C GLU A 96 -8.51 8.18 -5.30
N ASN A 97 -9.16 7.09 -5.74
CA ASN A 97 -10.07 7.06 -6.89
C ASN A 97 -9.41 7.44 -8.22
N ASP A 98 -8.10 7.22 -8.33
CA ASP A 98 -7.31 7.39 -9.56
C ASP A 98 -7.24 6.05 -10.31
N VAL A 99 -8.22 5.83 -11.18
CA VAL A 99 -8.33 4.58 -11.96
C VAL A 99 -7.19 4.41 -12.96
N GLU A 100 -6.70 5.50 -13.55
CA GLU A 100 -5.64 5.44 -14.55
C GLU A 100 -4.31 5.03 -13.91
N GLU A 101 -3.96 5.66 -12.79
CA GLU A 101 -2.75 5.33 -12.05
C GLU A 101 -2.84 3.93 -11.41
N ALA A 102 -4.01 3.52 -10.93
CA ALA A 102 -4.23 2.17 -10.43
C ALA A 102 -3.94 1.12 -11.52
N ILE A 103 -4.55 1.26 -12.71
CA ILE A 103 -4.36 0.33 -13.83
C ILE A 103 -2.91 0.33 -14.30
N LYS A 104 -2.25 1.49 -14.36
CA LYS A 104 -0.84 1.60 -14.73
C LYS A 104 0.04 0.71 -13.85
N TYR A 105 -0.14 0.76 -12.53
CA TYR A 105 0.67 -0.05 -11.63
C TYR A 105 0.22 -1.51 -11.54
N LEU A 106 -1.06 -1.83 -11.75
CA LEU A 106 -1.51 -3.22 -11.86
C LEU A 106 -0.85 -3.92 -13.06
N LYS A 107 -0.82 -3.26 -14.22
CA LYS A 107 -0.11 -3.78 -15.41
C LYS A 107 1.38 -3.97 -15.16
N LEU A 108 2.02 -3.05 -14.45
CA LEU A 108 3.42 -3.20 -14.06
C LEU A 108 3.62 -4.38 -13.11
N SER A 109 2.71 -4.57 -12.16
CA SER A 109 2.74 -5.71 -11.23
C SER A 109 2.60 -7.03 -11.95
N GLU A 110 1.73 -7.09 -12.97
CA GLU A 110 1.56 -8.24 -13.85
C GLU A 110 2.86 -8.53 -14.62
N GLN A 111 3.39 -7.52 -15.32
CA GLN A 111 4.62 -7.62 -16.12
C GLN A 111 5.84 -8.07 -15.32
N THR A 112 5.86 -7.76 -14.02
CA THR A 112 6.98 -8.08 -13.13
C THR A 112 6.73 -9.33 -12.27
N GLY A 113 5.60 -10.01 -12.44
CA GLY A 113 5.28 -11.25 -11.74
C GLY A 113 4.89 -11.09 -10.27
N TYR A 114 4.48 -9.88 -9.87
CA TYR A 114 4.08 -9.56 -8.50
C TYR A 114 2.58 -9.28 -8.35
N LEU A 115 1.80 -9.33 -9.44
CA LEU A 115 0.35 -9.20 -9.36
C LEU A 115 -0.23 -10.38 -8.55
N PRO A 116 -1.05 -10.12 -7.53
CA PRO A 116 -1.85 -11.16 -6.89
C PRO A 116 -2.82 -11.81 -7.87
N SER A 117 -3.45 -12.92 -7.46
CA SER A 117 -4.51 -13.53 -8.27
C SER A 117 -5.63 -12.55 -8.57
N LYS A 118 -6.32 -12.73 -9.70
CA LYS A 118 -7.49 -11.93 -10.07
C LYS A 118 -8.54 -11.86 -8.96
N GLU A 119 -8.81 -12.98 -8.29
CA GLU A 119 -9.74 -13.04 -7.16
C GLU A 119 -9.31 -12.12 -6.01
N GLN A 120 -8.01 -12.09 -5.69
CA GLN A 120 -7.48 -11.18 -4.67
C GLN A 120 -7.65 -9.72 -5.08
N VAL A 121 -7.37 -9.37 -6.34
CA VAL A 121 -7.55 -7.99 -6.84
C VAL A 121 -9.02 -7.56 -6.78
N ILE A 122 -9.95 -8.44 -7.16
CA ILE A 122 -11.40 -8.16 -7.12
C ILE A 122 -11.90 -7.91 -5.69
N ASN A 123 -11.40 -8.70 -4.74
CA ASN A 123 -11.84 -8.64 -3.35
C ASN A 123 -11.08 -7.60 -2.52
N ASP A 124 -10.04 -6.98 -3.07
CA ASP A 124 -9.25 -5.97 -2.37
C ASP A 124 -10.07 -4.69 -2.14
N GLN A 125 -10.19 -4.32 -0.87
CA GLN A 125 -10.95 -3.14 -0.46
C GLN A 125 -10.33 -1.83 -0.98
N ASP A 126 -9.04 -1.84 -1.33
CA ASP A 126 -8.33 -0.70 -1.89
C ASP A 126 -8.92 -0.24 -3.25
N PHE A 127 -9.52 -1.16 -4.00
CA PHE A 127 -10.09 -0.88 -5.32
C PHE A 127 -11.60 -0.62 -5.31
N ARG A 128 -12.27 -0.65 -4.16
CA ARG A 128 -13.74 -0.50 -4.08
C ARG A 128 -14.25 0.77 -4.78
N SER A 129 -13.56 1.90 -4.64
CA SER A 129 -13.91 3.18 -5.27
C SER A 129 -13.89 3.13 -6.79
N ILE A 130 -13.01 2.30 -7.36
CA ILE A 130 -12.82 2.18 -8.81
C ILE A 130 -13.45 0.91 -9.40
N SER A 131 -14.01 0.04 -8.55
CA SER A 131 -14.52 -1.28 -8.95
C SER A 131 -15.54 -1.21 -10.09
N ALA A 132 -16.44 -0.22 -10.11
CA ALA A 132 -17.44 -0.06 -11.17
C ALA A 132 -16.93 0.66 -12.44
N ARG A 133 -15.67 1.12 -12.45
CA ARG A 133 -15.09 1.83 -13.61
C ARG A 133 -14.86 0.85 -14.76
N MET A 134 -15.24 1.26 -15.96
CA MET A 134 -15.16 0.41 -17.16
C MET A 134 -13.72 0.00 -17.45
N GLU A 135 -12.77 0.92 -17.30
CA GLU A 135 -11.35 0.69 -17.55
C GLU A 135 -10.78 -0.36 -16.58
N PHE A 136 -11.23 -0.32 -15.33
CA PHE A 136 -10.81 -1.28 -14.30
C PHE A 136 -11.40 -2.67 -14.58
N GLN A 137 -12.68 -2.74 -14.94
CA GLN A 137 -13.32 -4.00 -15.34
C GLN A 137 -12.69 -4.60 -16.60
N LEU A 138 -12.34 -3.77 -17.59
CA LEU A 138 -11.61 -4.21 -18.77
C LEU A 138 -10.23 -4.79 -18.39
N PHE A 139 -9.48 -4.11 -17.51
CA PHE A 139 -8.24 -4.66 -16.97
C PHE A 139 -8.44 -6.04 -16.33
N LEU A 140 -9.42 -6.19 -15.44
CA LEU A 140 -9.71 -7.47 -14.78
C LEU A 140 -10.11 -8.59 -15.75
N SER A 141 -10.69 -8.24 -16.91
CA SER A 141 -11.02 -9.23 -17.94
C SER A 141 -9.82 -9.72 -18.75
N MET A 142 -8.71 -8.98 -18.72
CA MET A 142 -7.49 -9.29 -19.47
C MET A 142 -6.45 -10.08 -18.66
N ILE A 143 -6.53 -10.06 -17.33
CA ILE A 143 -5.64 -10.84 -16.47
C ILE A 143 -6.11 -12.30 -16.41
N ASP A 144 -5.17 -13.23 -16.55
CA ASP A 144 -5.40 -14.67 -16.46
C ASP A 144 -5.84 -15.08 -15.03
N GLU A 145 -6.55 -16.21 -14.91
CA GLU A 145 -6.97 -16.80 -13.62
C GLU A 145 -5.82 -17.40 -12.82
#